data_AF-A0A9E2FZK9-F1
#
_entry.id   AF-A0A9E2FZK9-F1
#
_cell.length_a   1.000
_cell.length_b   1.000
_cell.length_c   1.000
_cell.angle_alpha   90.00
_cell.angle_beta   90.00
_cell.angle_gamma   90.00
#
_symmetry.space_group_name_H-M   'P 1'
#
loop_
_entity.id
_entity.type
_entity.pdbx_description
1 polymer ?
#
loop_
_entity_poly.entity_id
_entity_poly.type
_entity_poly.pdbx_seq_one_letter_code
_entity_poly.pdbx_strand_id
1 'polypeptide(L)'
;MMNNFQKICCSLFLLVLMFSVAPHAQAEPVNMLSLQEGTLPVSVPPNYGGWNPENLLDDSPQSGWACESGKIQNNVFVFELVGATTLERFEFDNTSVDAENAGAKDILVEVSDTSASDGFAPVLQASLADKTDQQSFLAAAKVPGRWVRLTIKNNQGSPEWTELFSFRGVGERPAMITPANISGTYETSYSLFHVRQQGTALGGCYEYNEGLLNGAIEGRVMKITWQEEGEDNRGPAVMVFAPDGKSFRGFWWRQGAGQGEPAGNWDGKKIAGDVGSCPHWAGSVGGELRRQLSSEKRARLYGILFDFNSAVIRPESKPVLDEVLGMLRSEPGWQLTIEGHTDAVGSEDRNQTLSQQRAEAVKAYLVDGGVDAARLATTGFGESKPVADNATELGRAQNRRVELVRQ
;
A
#
# COMPACT_ATOMS: atom_id res chain seq x y z
N MET A 1 33.26 71.92 35.03
CA MET A 1 32.40 72.09 33.84
C MET A 1 32.26 70.73 33.16
N MET A 2 31.02 70.25 33.04
CA MET A 2 30.42 69.26 32.12
C MET A 2 31.39 68.33 31.34
N ASN A 3 31.22 67.01 31.27
CA ASN A 3 29.99 66.30 30.95
C ASN A 3 30.07 64.79 31.28
N ASN A 4 28.92 64.21 31.61
CA ASN A 4 28.63 62.78 31.77
C ASN A 4 28.91 61.94 30.50
N PHE A 5 29.43 60.72 30.66
CA PHE A 5 29.01 59.58 29.84
C PHE A 5 29.06 58.27 30.64
N GLN A 6 27.87 57.68 30.77
CA GLN A 6 27.51 56.48 31.50
C GLN A 6 27.89 55.25 30.66
N LYS A 7 28.78 54.39 31.15
CA LYS A 7 29.14 53.12 30.50
C LYS A 7 28.06 52.08 30.82
N ILE A 8 27.28 51.71 29.81
CA ILE A 8 26.32 50.61 29.81
C ILE A 8 27.09 49.31 29.58
N CYS A 9 27.00 48.37 30.51
CA CYS A 9 27.41 46.97 30.33
C CYS A 9 26.42 46.27 29.40
N CYS A 10 26.83 45.94 28.17
CA CYS A 10 26.11 44.98 27.34
C CYS A 10 26.57 43.55 27.68
N SER A 11 25.79 42.84 28.48
CA SER A 11 25.89 41.39 28.62
C SER A 11 25.23 40.73 27.40
N LEU A 12 26.04 40.08 26.57
CA LEU A 12 25.61 39.31 25.41
C LEU A 12 24.99 37.98 25.89
N PHE A 13 23.66 37.92 26.00
CA PHE A 13 22.94 36.65 26.22
C PHE A 13 22.87 35.89 24.89
N LEU A 14 23.71 34.86 24.76
CA LEU A 14 23.66 33.90 23.65
C LEU A 14 22.41 33.01 23.85
N LEU A 15 21.32 33.31 23.15
CA LEU A 15 20.11 32.50 23.14
C LEU A 15 20.38 31.25 22.29
N VAL A 16 20.77 30.14 22.92
CA VAL A 16 20.85 28.84 22.25
C VAL A 16 19.42 28.36 21.99
N LEU A 17 18.96 28.51 20.75
CA LEU A 17 17.74 27.89 20.24
C LEU A 17 17.94 26.37 20.27
N MET A 18 17.47 25.73 21.34
CA MET A 18 17.25 24.29 21.40
C MET A 18 16.16 23.97 20.36
N PHE A 19 16.55 23.47 19.20
CA PHE A 19 15.61 22.79 18.31
C PHE A 19 15.08 21.57 19.05
N SER A 20 13.85 21.66 19.55
CA SER A 20 13.13 20.47 20.01
C SER A 20 12.92 19.59 18.79
N VAL A 21 13.64 18.48 18.71
CA VAL A 21 13.30 17.38 17.81
C VAL A 21 11.87 16.99 18.18
N ALA A 22 10.92 17.23 17.28
CA ALA A 22 9.56 16.77 17.48
C ALA A 22 9.59 15.27 17.79
N PRO A 23 8.79 14.78 18.76
CA PRO A 23 8.72 13.35 19.02
C PRO A 23 8.38 12.66 17.70
N HIS A 24 9.19 11.66 17.31
CA HIS A 24 8.89 10.83 16.14
C HIS A 24 7.43 10.35 16.31
N ALA A 25 6.59 10.66 15.32
CA ALA A 25 5.24 10.13 15.28
C ALA A 25 5.35 8.61 15.42
N GLN A 26 4.64 8.04 16.40
CA GLN A 26 4.61 6.60 16.62
C GLN A 26 4.21 5.92 15.31
N ALA A 27 5.02 4.95 14.86
CA ALA A 27 4.74 4.24 13.63
C ALA A 27 3.39 3.51 13.76
N GLU A 28 2.61 3.55 12.69
CA GLU A 28 1.31 2.89 12.64
C GLU A 28 1.52 1.37 12.79
N PRO A 29 0.82 0.70 13.72
CA PRO A 29 0.80 -0.76 13.75
C PRO A 29 0.03 -1.25 12.51
N VAL A 30 0.71 -2.00 11.66
CA VAL A 30 0.21 -2.41 10.34
C VAL A 30 0.12 -3.93 10.27
N ASN A 31 -0.88 -4.46 9.57
CA ASN A 31 -0.90 -5.87 9.23
C ASN A 31 0.19 -6.16 8.17
N MET A 32 1.37 -6.52 8.64
CA MET A 32 2.52 -6.84 7.80
C MET A 32 2.32 -8.11 6.99
N LEU A 33 1.40 -9.00 7.39
CA LEU A 33 1.06 -10.20 6.63
C LEU A 33 0.08 -9.94 5.47
N SER A 34 -0.42 -8.72 5.30
CA SER A 34 -1.30 -8.39 4.18
C SER A 34 -0.58 -8.51 2.83
N LEU A 35 -1.26 -9.07 1.82
CA LEU A 35 -0.84 -8.99 0.41
C LEU A 35 -0.59 -7.54 -0.01
N GLN A 36 -1.33 -6.62 0.60
CA GLN A 36 -1.35 -5.20 0.29
C GLN A 36 -0.13 -4.47 0.84
N GLU A 37 0.53 -5.05 1.84
CA GLU A 37 1.85 -4.62 2.33
C GLU A 37 3.00 -5.39 1.65
N GLY A 38 2.68 -6.23 0.67
CA GLY A 38 3.65 -6.96 -0.15
C GLY A 38 4.10 -8.29 0.44
N THR A 39 3.31 -8.88 1.36
CA THR A 39 3.54 -10.27 1.77
C THR A 39 3.11 -11.22 0.67
N LEU A 40 3.88 -12.30 0.47
CA LEU A 40 3.61 -13.30 -0.56
C LEU A 40 3.60 -14.72 0.03
N PRO A 41 2.69 -15.61 -0.39
CA PRO A 41 2.80 -17.03 -0.10
C PRO A 41 4.00 -17.63 -0.85
N VAL A 42 4.80 -18.44 -0.13
CA VAL A 42 5.99 -19.13 -0.67
C VAL A 42 5.80 -20.64 -0.70
N SER A 43 5.21 -21.19 0.37
CA SER A 43 4.85 -22.61 0.48
C SER A 43 3.51 -22.69 1.17
N VAL A 44 2.57 -23.44 0.59
CA VAL A 44 1.20 -23.50 1.08
C VAL A 44 0.70 -24.95 1.04
N PRO A 45 -0.20 -25.34 1.96
CA PRO A 45 -0.79 -26.68 1.95
C PRO A 45 -1.80 -26.83 0.80
N PRO A 46 -2.14 -28.07 0.40
CA PRO A 46 -3.25 -28.32 -0.51
C PRO A 46 -4.56 -27.71 0.02
N ASN A 47 -5.39 -27.21 -0.89
CA ASN A 47 -6.63 -26.53 -0.55
C ASN A 47 -7.83 -27.08 -1.33
N TYR A 48 -9.03 -26.69 -0.89
CA TYR A 48 -10.29 -27.05 -1.53
C TYR A 48 -10.86 -25.90 -2.37
N GLY A 49 -11.00 -26.10 -3.68
CA GLY A 49 -11.69 -25.15 -4.56
C GLY A 49 -11.13 -23.71 -4.46
N GLY A 50 -12.02 -22.71 -4.38
CA GLY A 50 -11.68 -21.29 -4.22
C GLY A 50 -11.23 -20.88 -2.81
N TRP A 51 -10.96 -21.83 -1.92
CA TRP A 51 -10.48 -21.54 -0.56
C TRP A 51 -8.96 -21.43 -0.55
N ASN A 52 -8.45 -20.42 -1.24
CA ASN A 52 -7.04 -20.29 -1.54
C ASN A 52 -6.25 -19.70 -0.36
N PRO A 53 -4.97 -20.09 -0.18
CA PRO A 53 -4.11 -19.56 0.89
C PRO A 53 -3.97 -18.04 0.91
N GLU A 54 -4.08 -17.39 -0.26
CA GLU A 54 -4.05 -15.94 -0.44
C GLU A 54 -5.17 -15.24 0.33
N ASN A 55 -6.31 -15.91 0.53
CA ASN A 55 -7.45 -15.38 1.27
C ASN A 55 -7.10 -15.11 2.74
N LEU A 56 -6.11 -15.81 3.31
CA LEU A 56 -5.66 -15.53 4.67
C LEU A 56 -5.00 -14.15 4.81
N LEU A 57 -4.55 -13.57 3.70
CA LEU A 57 -3.71 -12.38 3.62
C LEU A 57 -4.42 -11.19 2.93
N ASP A 58 -5.69 -11.31 2.58
CA ASP A 58 -6.43 -10.32 1.79
C ASP A 58 -7.13 -9.22 2.62
N ASP A 59 -6.95 -9.25 3.95
CA ASP A 59 -7.59 -8.38 4.95
C ASP A 59 -9.13 -8.51 5.05
N SER A 60 -9.72 -9.55 4.46
CA SER A 60 -11.15 -9.85 4.56
C SER A 60 -11.41 -10.99 5.57
N PRO A 61 -12.34 -10.82 6.53
CA PRO A 61 -12.77 -11.92 7.40
C PRO A 61 -13.82 -12.83 6.73
N GLN A 62 -14.19 -12.55 5.47
CA GLN A 62 -15.25 -13.26 4.75
C GLN A 62 -14.72 -14.25 3.70
N SER A 63 -13.42 -14.22 3.46
CA SER A 63 -12.69 -15.13 2.59
C SER A 63 -11.71 -15.91 3.45
N GLY A 64 -11.48 -17.17 3.10
CA GLY A 64 -10.62 -18.04 3.89
C GLY A 64 -9.99 -19.15 3.09
N TRP A 65 -9.18 -19.93 3.79
CA TRP A 65 -8.59 -21.15 3.31
C TRP A 65 -9.25 -22.36 3.98
N ALA A 66 -9.39 -23.44 3.21
CA ALA A 66 -9.87 -24.74 3.66
C ALA A 66 -8.94 -25.82 3.11
N CYS A 67 -8.62 -26.81 3.93
CA CYS A 67 -7.77 -27.93 3.51
C CYS A 67 -8.45 -28.78 2.42
N GLU A 68 -7.67 -29.58 1.69
CA GLU A 68 -8.21 -30.71 0.95
C GLU A 68 -8.94 -31.68 1.91
N SER A 69 -10.04 -32.28 1.49
CA SER A 69 -10.86 -33.16 2.33
C SER A 69 -10.04 -34.26 3.00
N GLY A 70 -10.17 -34.40 4.32
CA GLY A 70 -9.47 -35.38 5.14
C GLY A 70 -8.01 -35.02 5.46
N LYS A 71 -7.48 -33.91 4.94
CA LYS A 71 -6.13 -33.38 5.28
C LYS A 71 -6.19 -32.40 6.44
N ILE A 72 -6.83 -32.79 7.53
CA ILE A 72 -7.25 -31.90 8.63
C ILE A 72 -6.15 -31.54 9.66
N GLN A 73 -4.90 -31.95 9.44
CA GLN A 73 -3.84 -31.77 10.44
C GLN A 73 -2.51 -31.37 9.80
N ASN A 74 -1.72 -30.63 10.56
CA ASN A 74 -0.37 -30.18 10.20
C ASN A 74 -0.31 -29.47 8.83
N ASN A 75 -1.28 -28.58 8.58
CA ASN A 75 -1.28 -27.73 7.41
C ASN A 75 -0.29 -26.57 7.63
N VAL A 76 0.73 -26.48 6.78
CA VAL A 76 1.87 -25.56 6.97
C VAL A 76 1.91 -24.54 5.84
N PHE A 77 1.86 -23.27 6.24
CA PHE A 77 2.03 -22.11 5.38
C PHE A 77 3.37 -21.46 5.67
N VAL A 78 4.04 -20.97 4.63
CA VAL A 78 5.19 -20.08 4.72
C VAL A 78 4.92 -18.86 3.87
N PHE A 79 4.98 -17.70 4.52
CA PHE A 79 4.80 -16.40 3.92
C PHE A 79 6.12 -15.63 3.95
N GLU A 80 6.42 -14.89 2.90
CA GLU A 80 7.54 -13.95 2.85
C GLU A 80 7.02 -12.53 3.03
N LEU A 81 7.50 -11.86 4.08
CA LEU A 81 7.28 -10.45 4.30
C LEU A 81 8.13 -9.62 3.32
N VAL A 82 7.65 -8.41 3.04
CA VAL A 82 8.35 -7.45 2.16
C VAL A 82 9.78 -7.15 2.62
N GLY A 83 10.02 -7.18 3.93
CA GLY A 83 11.30 -7.05 4.58
C GLY A 83 11.29 -7.67 5.98
N ALA A 84 12.48 -7.90 6.54
CA ALA A 84 12.61 -8.43 7.89
C ALA A 84 11.96 -7.47 8.90
N THR A 85 10.99 -7.98 9.66
CA THR A 85 10.14 -7.17 10.53
C THR A 85 9.89 -7.91 11.84
N THR A 86 9.81 -7.18 12.94
CA THR A 86 9.36 -7.75 14.23
C THR A 86 7.83 -7.67 14.29
N LEU A 87 7.18 -8.83 14.39
CA LEU A 87 5.73 -8.91 14.60
C LEU A 87 5.46 -9.00 16.09
N GLU A 88 4.69 -8.07 16.62
CA GLU A 88 4.42 -7.97 18.05
C GLU A 88 3.19 -8.78 18.48
N ARG A 89 2.30 -9.03 17.53
CA ARG A 89 0.97 -9.57 17.79
C ARG A 89 0.43 -10.27 16.56
N PHE A 90 -0.30 -11.35 16.77
CA PHE A 90 -0.98 -12.09 15.71
C PHE A 90 -2.48 -12.07 15.97
N GLU A 91 -3.26 -11.89 14.91
CA GLU A 91 -4.72 -11.96 14.96
C GLU A 91 -5.23 -13.06 14.05
N PHE A 92 -6.32 -13.70 14.47
CA PHE A 92 -7.02 -14.72 13.72
C PHE A 92 -8.51 -14.41 13.70
N ASP A 93 -9.15 -14.65 12.56
CA ASP A 93 -10.61 -14.63 12.44
C ASP A 93 -11.10 -15.98 11.92
N ASN A 94 -12.06 -16.56 12.64
CA ASN A 94 -12.71 -17.83 12.31
C ASN A 94 -14.24 -17.69 12.26
N THR A 95 -14.79 -16.47 12.31
CA THR A 95 -16.24 -16.23 12.45
C THR A 95 -17.05 -16.84 11.33
N SER A 96 -16.49 -16.79 10.12
CA SER A 96 -17.14 -17.24 8.90
C SER A 96 -16.95 -18.74 8.60
N VAL A 97 -16.31 -19.51 9.50
CA VAL A 97 -16.22 -20.98 9.41
C VAL A 97 -17.62 -21.56 9.20
N ASP A 98 -17.79 -22.26 8.08
CA ASP A 98 -19.09 -22.72 7.63
C ASP A 98 -19.33 -24.19 7.98
N ALA A 99 -18.32 -25.05 7.85
CA ALA A 99 -18.42 -26.46 8.22
C ALA A 99 -18.38 -26.67 9.75
N GLU A 100 -19.12 -27.68 10.20
CA GLU A 100 -19.25 -27.98 11.63
C GLU A 100 -17.90 -28.41 12.22
N ASN A 101 -17.46 -27.71 13.28
CA ASN A 101 -16.20 -27.97 13.99
C ASN A 101 -14.94 -27.91 13.08
N ALA A 102 -15.01 -27.21 11.94
CA ALA A 102 -13.92 -27.14 10.98
C ALA A 102 -12.90 -26.03 11.30
N GLY A 103 -13.19 -25.09 12.20
CA GLY A 103 -12.28 -24.00 12.52
C GLY A 103 -10.91 -24.49 12.96
N ALA A 104 -9.84 -23.83 12.53
CA ALA A 104 -8.50 -24.06 13.02
C ALA A 104 -8.47 -23.91 14.55
N LYS A 105 -7.76 -24.80 15.25
CA LYS A 105 -7.70 -24.81 16.72
C LYS A 105 -6.28 -24.59 17.21
N ASP A 106 -5.46 -25.64 17.28
CA ASP A 106 -4.11 -25.51 17.81
C ASP A 106 -3.16 -25.03 16.72
N ILE A 107 -2.54 -23.87 16.93
CA ILE A 107 -1.64 -23.24 15.96
C ILE A 107 -0.24 -23.02 16.54
N LEU A 108 0.74 -22.95 15.64
CA LEU A 108 2.10 -22.54 15.91
C LEU A 108 2.51 -21.51 14.86
N VAL A 109 3.02 -20.36 15.30
CA VAL A 109 3.65 -19.36 14.44
C VAL A 109 5.12 -19.30 14.77
N GLU A 110 5.92 -19.37 13.72
CA GLU A 110 7.38 -19.26 13.78
C GLU A 110 7.86 -18.21 12.78
N VAL A 111 9.03 -17.64 13.02
CA VAL A 111 9.65 -16.68 12.10
C VAL A 111 11.10 -17.06 11.81
N SER A 112 11.56 -16.74 10.61
CA SER A 112 12.96 -16.92 10.18
C SER A 112 13.46 -15.64 9.52
N ASP A 113 14.70 -15.25 9.81
CA ASP A 113 15.43 -14.22 9.08
C ASP A 113 16.44 -14.81 8.07
N THR A 114 16.53 -16.14 8.02
CA THR A 114 17.57 -16.86 7.28
C THR A 114 17.09 -17.34 5.93
N SER A 115 15.96 -18.07 5.87
CA SER A 115 15.38 -18.56 4.62
C SER A 115 13.92 -18.97 4.77
N ALA A 116 13.27 -19.25 3.64
CA ALA A 116 11.90 -19.79 3.63
C ALA A 116 11.78 -21.24 4.13
N SER A 117 12.90 -21.98 4.28
CA SER A 117 12.88 -23.42 4.60
C SER A 117 13.55 -23.78 5.93
N ASP A 118 14.32 -22.87 6.53
CA ASP A 118 15.15 -23.14 7.70
C ASP A 118 15.29 -21.88 8.58
N GLY A 119 15.76 -22.04 9.81
CA GLY A 119 16.00 -20.96 10.77
C GLY A 119 14.75 -20.46 11.49
N PHE A 120 13.68 -21.24 11.48
CA PHE A 120 12.42 -20.87 12.13
C PHE A 120 12.50 -20.99 13.65
N ALA A 121 12.15 -19.90 14.34
CA ALA A 121 12.02 -19.83 15.79
C ALA A 121 10.55 -19.59 16.19
N PRO A 122 10.01 -20.29 17.20
CA PRO A 122 8.64 -20.10 17.64
C PRO A 122 8.42 -18.74 18.29
N VAL A 123 7.38 -18.05 17.84
CA VAL A 123 6.95 -16.75 18.38
C VAL A 123 5.52 -16.80 18.92
N LEU A 124 4.71 -17.79 18.55
CA LEU A 124 3.38 -18.00 19.12
C LEU A 124 3.01 -19.48 19.12
N GLN A 125 2.42 -19.94 20.22
CA GLN A 125 1.61 -21.15 20.26
C GLN A 125 0.29 -20.78 20.95
N ALA A 126 -0.83 -21.06 20.28
CA ALA A 126 -2.15 -20.70 20.78
C ALA A 126 -3.19 -21.78 20.40
N SER A 127 -4.30 -21.78 21.12
CA SER A 127 -5.50 -22.52 20.76
C SER A 127 -6.60 -21.52 20.44
N LEU A 128 -7.12 -21.56 19.22
CA LEU A 128 -8.19 -20.70 18.76
C LEU A 128 -9.55 -21.25 19.21
N ALA A 129 -10.47 -20.37 19.55
CA ALA A 129 -11.88 -20.69 19.67
C ALA A 129 -12.52 -20.83 18.28
N ASP A 130 -13.56 -21.66 18.21
CA ASP A 130 -14.36 -21.81 16.99
C ASP A 130 -15.22 -20.57 16.75
N LYS A 131 -15.49 -20.23 15.49
CA LYS A 131 -16.45 -19.19 15.08
C LYS A 131 -16.34 -17.87 15.86
N THR A 132 -15.12 -17.43 16.12
CA THR A 132 -14.82 -16.24 16.93
C THR A 132 -14.01 -15.24 16.11
N ASP A 133 -14.40 -13.97 16.20
CA ASP A 133 -13.76 -12.84 15.52
C ASP A 133 -12.53 -12.33 16.29
N GLN A 134 -11.60 -11.72 15.55
CA GLN A 134 -10.52 -10.87 16.08
C GLN A 134 -9.73 -11.46 17.27
N GLN A 135 -9.48 -12.77 17.27
CA GLN A 135 -8.73 -13.43 18.32
C GLN A 135 -7.27 -12.97 18.28
N SER A 136 -6.80 -12.30 19.33
CA SER A 136 -5.54 -11.56 19.33
C SER A 136 -4.58 -12.08 20.38
N PHE A 137 -3.35 -12.39 19.97
CA PHE A 137 -2.31 -12.98 20.81
C PHE A 137 -1.00 -12.22 20.67
N LEU A 138 -0.36 -11.89 21.80
CA LEU A 138 0.99 -11.29 21.80
C LEU A 138 2.03 -12.33 21.37
N ALA A 139 3.02 -11.88 20.60
CA ALA A 139 4.20 -12.70 20.31
C ALA A 139 4.98 -12.96 21.60
N ALA A 140 5.28 -14.23 21.88
CA ALA A 140 6.07 -14.66 23.04
C ALA A 140 7.55 -14.23 22.92
N ALA A 141 8.05 -14.09 21.69
CA ALA A 141 9.37 -13.57 21.38
C ALA A 141 9.26 -12.49 20.30
N LYS A 142 9.86 -11.32 20.56
CA LYS A 142 9.93 -10.20 19.63
C LYS A 142 11.25 -10.26 18.85
N VAL A 143 11.32 -11.15 17.88
CA VAL A 143 12.47 -11.32 17.00
C VAL A 143 12.11 -10.90 15.57
N PRO A 144 13.01 -10.22 14.84
CA PRO A 144 12.77 -9.89 13.44
C PRO A 144 12.78 -11.16 12.59
N GLY A 145 11.88 -11.24 11.62
CA GLY A 145 11.85 -12.31 10.63
C GLY A 145 11.42 -11.78 9.28
N ARG A 146 11.95 -12.37 8.21
CA ARG A 146 11.49 -12.13 6.83
C ARG A 146 10.48 -13.20 6.39
N TRP A 147 10.57 -14.40 6.94
CA TRP A 147 9.62 -15.48 6.66
C TRP A 147 8.81 -15.78 7.91
N VAL A 148 7.51 -15.99 7.72
CA VAL A 148 6.57 -16.37 8.78
C VAL A 148 5.98 -17.72 8.41
N ARG A 149 6.10 -18.70 9.32
CA ARG A 149 5.51 -20.02 9.17
C ARG A 149 4.32 -20.14 10.11
N LEU A 150 3.14 -20.41 9.54
CA LEU A 150 1.95 -20.78 10.29
C LEU A 150 1.73 -22.29 10.13
N THR A 151 1.64 -23.01 11.25
CA THR A 151 1.25 -24.41 11.27
C THR A 151 -0.09 -24.56 11.98
N ILE A 152 -1.12 -24.99 11.26
CA ILE A 152 -2.40 -25.40 11.83
C ILE A 152 -2.29 -26.89 12.17
N LYS A 153 -2.19 -27.22 13.45
CA LYS A 153 -1.96 -28.59 13.93
C LYS A 153 -3.22 -29.44 13.80
N ASN A 154 -4.38 -28.87 14.10
CA ASN A 154 -5.68 -29.54 14.07
C ASN A 154 -6.84 -28.52 13.97
N ASN A 155 -8.07 -29.04 13.97
CA ASN A 155 -9.32 -28.29 13.98
C ASN A 155 -10.16 -28.57 15.25
N GLN A 156 -11.39 -28.06 15.30
CA GLN A 156 -12.31 -28.24 16.43
C GLN A 156 -12.97 -29.62 16.49
N GLY A 157 -12.63 -30.55 15.60
CA GLY A 157 -13.14 -31.92 15.59
C GLY A 157 -13.80 -32.35 14.28
N SER A 158 -13.80 -31.51 13.24
CA SER A 158 -14.27 -31.93 11.92
C SER A 158 -13.40 -33.07 11.36
N PRO A 159 -13.99 -34.17 10.86
CA PRO A 159 -13.24 -35.26 10.24
C PRO A 159 -12.77 -34.93 8.81
N GLU A 160 -13.35 -33.91 8.19
CA GLU A 160 -13.18 -33.64 6.76
C GLU A 160 -12.43 -32.34 6.49
N TRP A 161 -12.68 -31.28 7.26
CA TRP A 161 -12.29 -29.93 6.88
C TRP A 161 -11.53 -29.21 7.99
N THR A 162 -10.54 -28.42 7.64
CA THR A 162 -9.92 -27.42 8.50
C THR A 162 -9.98 -26.09 7.78
N GLU A 163 -10.57 -25.09 8.42
CA GLU A 163 -10.82 -23.76 7.87
C GLU A 163 -10.16 -22.67 8.72
N LEU A 164 -9.68 -21.62 8.05
CA LEU A 164 -9.19 -20.38 8.67
C LEU A 164 -9.52 -19.23 7.73
N PHE A 165 -10.02 -18.11 8.24
CA PHE A 165 -10.42 -16.97 7.40
C PHE A 165 -9.34 -15.90 7.34
N SER A 166 -8.95 -15.33 8.49
CA SER A 166 -7.95 -14.26 8.51
C SER A 166 -6.74 -14.63 9.34
N PHE A 167 -5.54 -14.32 8.83
CA PHE A 167 -4.29 -14.39 9.58
C PHE A 167 -3.50 -13.09 9.45
N ARG A 168 -3.43 -12.32 10.54
CA ARG A 168 -2.81 -10.99 10.55
C ARG A 168 -1.62 -10.97 11.49
N GLY A 169 -0.58 -10.26 11.08
CA GLY A 169 0.67 -10.10 11.84
C GLY A 169 0.95 -8.62 12.00
N VAL A 170 0.79 -8.11 13.22
CA VAL A 170 0.89 -6.68 13.48
C VAL A 170 2.30 -6.32 13.88
N GLY A 171 2.90 -5.38 13.15
CA GLY A 171 4.23 -4.86 13.39
C GLY A 171 4.41 -3.47 12.79
N GLU A 172 5.63 -2.95 12.88
CA GLU A 172 6.00 -1.68 12.26
C GLU A 172 6.52 -1.93 10.83
N ARG A 173 6.21 -1.02 9.89
CA ARG A 173 6.76 -1.10 8.54
C ARG A 173 8.30 -0.97 8.60
N PRO A 174 9.06 -1.91 8.04
CA PRO A 174 10.51 -1.79 8.00
C PRO A 174 10.90 -0.62 7.07
N ALA A 175 12.02 0.04 7.36
CA ALA A 175 12.61 0.97 6.40
C ALA A 175 13.02 0.20 5.13
N MET A 176 12.33 0.46 4.02
CA MET A 176 12.60 -0.21 2.75
C MET A 176 13.44 0.66 1.83
N ILE A 177 14.45 0.07 1.21
CA ILE A 177 15.20 0.71 0.14
C ILE A 177 14.36 0.62 -1.13
N THR A 178 13.96 1.77 -1.68
CA THR A 178 13.33 1.83 -3.01
C THR A 178 14.33 1.36 -4.07
N PRO A 179 13.99 0.39 -4.94
CA PRO A 179 14.86 0.01 -6.04
C PRO A 179 15.23 1.24 -6.86
N ALA A 180 16.52 1.35 -7.25
CA ALA A 180 17.05 2.58 -7.83
C ALA A 180 16.31 3.03 -9.10
N ASN A 181 15.80 2.08 -9.90
CA ASN A 181 14.91 2.34 -11.03
C ASN A 181 14.21 1.04 -11.47
N ILE A 182 12.88 1.01 -11.45
CA ILE A 182 12.09 -0.11 -12.00
C ILE A 182 11.61 0.12 -13.43
N SER A 183 11.93 1.25 -14.06
CA SER A 183 11.56 1.51 -15.46
C SER A 183 12.11 0.43 -16.40
N GLY A 184 11.34 0.06 -17.42
CA GLY A 184 11.75 -0.90 -18.44
C GLY A 184 10.59 -1.68 -19.03
N THR A 185 10.95 -2.65 -19.87
CA THR A 185 10.00 -3.61 -20.46
C THR A 185 10.12 -4.96 -19.76
N TYR A 186 8.98 -5.54 -19.41
CA TYR A 186 8.85 -6.80 -18.70
C TYR A 186 8.01 -7.76 -19.53
N GLU A 187 8.47 -9.01 -19.63
CA GLU A 187 7.61 -10.12 -20.06
C GLU A 187 6.77 -10.55 -18.86
N THR A 188 5.45 -10.68 -19.05
CA THR A 188 4.52 -11.00 -17.95
C THR A 188 3.48 -12.04 -18.34
N SER A 189 2.70 -12.48 -17.35
CA SER A 189 1.52 -13.32 -17.53
C SER A 189 0.46 -12.74 -18.48
N TYR A 190 0.48 -11.42 -18.74
CA TYR A 190 -0.48 -10.70 -19.58
C TYR A 190 0.22 -9.88 -20.68
N SER A 191 1.15 -10.52 -21.39
CA SER A 191 1.99 -9.90 -22.43
C SER A 191 3.00 -8.86 -21.89
N LEU A 192 3.56 -8.05 -22.78
CA LEU A 192 4.59 -7.07 -22.45
C LEU A 192 4.04 -5.94 -21.58
N PHE A 193 4.79 -5.66 -20.52
CA PHE A 193 4.59 -4.58 -19.57
C PHE A 193 5.64 -3.49 -19.81
N HIS A 194 5.18 -2.27 -19.99
CA HIS A 194 6.03 -1.10 -20.15
C HIS A 194 5.79 -0.18 -18.96
N VAL A 195 6.77 -0.06 -18.08
CA VAL A 195 6.64 0.76 -16.86
C VAL A 195 7.68 1.87 -16.88
N ARG A 196 7.24 3.07 -16.52
CA ARG A 196 8.07 4.25 -16.30
C ARG A 196 7.91 4.72 -14.87
N GLN A 197 9.04 4.84 -14.18
CA GLN A 197 9.12 5.41 -12.85
C GLN A 197 9.59 6.86 -12.90
N GLN A 198 8.89 7.72 -12.18
CA GLN A 198 9.22 9.13 -11.98
C GLN A 198 9.10 9.46 -10.50
N GLY A 199 10.22 9.34 -9.78
CA GLY A 199 10.20 9.34 -8.30
C GLY A 199 9.44 8.14 -7.76
N THR A 200 8.42 8.38 -6.94
CA THR A 200 7.48 7.37 -6.45
C THR A 200 6.34 7.08 -7.40
N ALA A 201 6.06 7.94 -8.39
CA ALA A 201 4.98 7.71 -9.32
C ALA A 201 5.37 6.75 -10.44
N LEU A 202 4.38 6.00 -10.90
CA LEU A 202 4.48 5.05 -11.98
C LEU A 202 3.40 5.33 -13.02
N GLY A 203 3.80 5.30 -14.28
CA GLY A 203 2.89 5.25 -15.42
C GLY A 203 3.37 4.18 -16.39
N GLY A 204 2.43 3.54 -17.07
CA GLY A 204 2.77 2.45 -17.96
C GLY A 204 1.60 1.93 -18.76
N CYS A 205 1.88 0.90 -19.52
CA CYS A 205 0.90 0.17 -20.30
C CYS A 205 1.29 -1.29 -20.41
N TYR A 206 0.33 -2.08 -20.87
CA TYR A 206 0.57 -3.44 -21.28
C TYR A 206 -0.19 -3.77 -22.55
N GLU A 207 0.37 -4.69 -23.32
CA GLU A 207 -0.13 -4.96 -24.68
C GLU A 207 -1.43 -5.76 -24.68
N TYR A 208 -1.67 -6.60 -23.67
CA TYR A 208 -2.93 -7.33 -23.55
C TYR A 208 -4.09 -6.36 -23.33
N ASN A 209 -5.13 -6.45 -24.18
CA ASN A 209 -6.34 -5.62 -24.14
C ASN A 209 -6.09 -4.11 -24.04
N GLU A 210 -4.97 -3.63 -24.59
CA GLU A 210 -4.61 -2.21 -24.56
C GLU A 210 -4.63 -1.62 -23.14
N GLY A 211 -4.10 -2.37 -22.18
CA GLY A 211 -4.14 -1.98 -20.79
C GLY A 211 -3.23 -0.81 -20.42
N LEU A 212 -3.66 0.00 -19.46
CA LEU A 212 -2.94 1.11 -18.86
C LEU A 212 -2.70 0.87 -17.38
N LEU A 213 -1.60 1.43 -16.87
CA LEU A 213 -1.18 1.26 -15.48
C LEU A 213 -0.81 2.63 -14.92
N ASN A 214 -1.42 3.00 -13.80
CA ASN A 214 -1.09 4.23 -13.09
C ASN A 214 -1.00 3.95 -11.60
N GLY A 215 0.05 4.43 -10.94
CA GLY A 215 0.20 4.17 -9.52
C GLY A 215 1.48 4.70 -8.92
N ALA A 216 1.92 4.03 -7.88
CA ALA A 216 3.10 4.41 -7.14
C ALA A 216 3.89 3.20 -6.66
N ILE A 217 5.16 3.44 -6.34
CA ILE A 217 6.03 2.50 -5.64
C ILE A 217 6.48 3.11 -4.31
N GLU A 218 6.32 2.34 -3.24
CA GLU A 218 6.87 2.64 -1.91
C GLU A 218 7.77 1.49 -1.48
N GLY A 219 9.06 1.78 -1.27
CA GLY A 219 10.06 0.72 -1.15
C GLY A 219 10.06 -0.15 -2.39
N ARG A 220 9.77 -1.45 -2.23
CA ARG A 220 9.69 -2.43 -3.31
C ARG A 220 8.25 -2.85 -3.65
N VAL A 221 7.25 -2.19 -3.06
CA VAL A 221 5.82 -2.48 -3.28
C VAL A 221 5.25 -1.46 -4.24
N MET A 222 4.85 -1.95 -5.42
CA MET A 222 4.15 -1.19 -6.44
C MET A 222 2.64 -1.38 -6.24
N LYS A 223 1.94 -0.28 -5.99
CA LYS A 223 0.48 -0.21 -5.88
C LYS A 223 -0.04 0.58 -7.07
N ILE A 224 -0.81 -0.07 -7.94
CA ILE A 224 -1.32 0.54 -9.18
C ILE A 224 -2.83 0.34 -9.32
N THR A 225 -3.41 1.14 -10.20
CA THR A 225 -4.69 0.87 -10.84
C THR A 225 -4.41 0.45 -12.29
N TRP A 226 -4.93 -0.70 -12.69
CA TRP A 226 -4.95 -1.15 -14.08
C TRP A 226 -6.28 -0.76 -14.72
N GLN A 227 -6.28 -0.52 -16.03
CA GLN A 227 -7.48 -0.19 -16.81
C GLN A 227 -7.34 -0.71 -18.24
N GLU A 228 -8.37 -1.37 -18.75
CA GLU A 228 -8.52 -1.81 -20.14
C GLU A 228 -9.70 -1.10 -20.80
N GLU A 229 -10.00 -1.44 -22.06
CA GLU A 229 -11.17 -0.92 -22.77
C GLU A 229 -12.48 -1.27 -22.02
N GLY A 230 -13.36 -0.28 -21.86
CA GLY A 230 -14.63 -0.38 -21.14
C GLY A 230 -14.59 0.26 -19.75
N GLU A 231 -15.66 0.96 -19.36
CA GLU A 231 -15.69 1.78 -18.14
C GLU A 231 -15.48 0.98 -16.84
N ASP A 232 -15.87 -0.30 -16.84
CA ASP A 232 -15.79 -1.19 -15.67
C ASP A 232 -14.56 -2.10 -15.66
N ASN A 233 -13.76 -2.11 -16.73
CA ASN A 233 -12.58 -2.98 -16.85
C ASN A 233 -11.36 -2.31 -16.24
N ARG A 234 -11.38 -2.17 -14.91
CA ARG A 234 -10.27 -1.61 -14.14
C ARG A 234 -10.24 -2.19 -12.73
N GLY A 235 -9.16 -1.94 -12.00
CA GLY A 235 -9.10 -2.25 -10.58
C GLY A 235 -7.71 -2.08 -9.97
N PRO A 236 -7.55 -2.34 -8.66
CA PRO A 236 -6.25 -2.28 -8.02
C PRO A 236 -5.37 -3.47 -8.39
N ALA A 237 -4.05 -3.26 -8.32
CA ALA A 237 -3.08 -4.33 -8.22
C ALA A 237 -1.95 -3.95 -7.26
N VAL A 238 -1.40 -4.95 -6.58
CA VAL A 238 -0.23 -4.83 -5.72
C VAL A 238 0.83 -5.80 -6.20
N MET A 239 2.03 -5.30 -6.45
CA MET A 239 3.17 -6.07 -6.94
C MET A 239 4.38 -5.80 -6.06
N VAL A 240 5.18 -6.83 -5.83
CA VAL A 240 6.40 -6.77 -5.04
C VAL A 240 7.57 -7.06 -5.96
N PHE A 241 8.42 -6.06 -6.15
CA PHE A 241 9.65 -6.23 -6.90
C PHE A 241 10.64 -7.07 -6.10
N ALA A 242 11.41 -7.91 -6.79
CA ALA A 242 12.63 -8.47 -6.25
C ALA A 242 13.61 -7.33 -5.88
N PRO A 243 14.51 -7.54 -4.90
CA PRO A 243 15.46 -6.49 -4.48
C PRO A 243 16.32 -5.91 -5.61
N ASP A 244 16.57 -6.67 -6.68
CA ASP A 244 17.33 -6.22 -7.84
C ASP A 244 16.48 -5.44 -8.88
N GLY A 245 15.16 -5.33 -8.67
CA GLY A 245 14.23 -4.66 -9.56
C GLY A 245 13.99 -5.36 -10.90
N LYS A 246 14.48 -6.59 -11.09
CA LYS A 246 14.43 -7.32 -12.37
C LYS A 246 13.26 -8.28 -12.49
N SER A 247 12.54 -8.53 -11.43
CA SER A 247 11.28 -9.27 -11.48
C SER A 247 10.31 -8.75 -10.45
N PHE A 248 9.03 -9.08 -10.63
CA PHE A 248 8.00 -8.84 -9.63
C PHE A 248 7.01 -10.01 -9.62
N ARG A 249 6.33 -10.14 -8.50
CA ARG A 249 5.11 -10.93 -8.36
C ARG A 249 4.05 -10.09 -7.68
N GLY A 250 2.80 -10.25 -8.06
CA GLY A 250 1.70 -9.53 -7.47
C GLY A 250 0.34 -10.14 -7.76
N PHE A 251 -0.67 -9.40 -7.37
CA PHE A 251 -2.07 -9.77 -7.48
C PHE A 251 -2.88 -8.57 -7.95
N TRP A 252 -3.98 -8.81 -8.66
CA TRP A 252 -4.90 -7.78 -9.12
C TRP A 252 -6.35 -8.16 -8.80
N TRP A 253 -7.18 -7.14 -8.63
CA TRP A 253 -8.62 -7.28 -8.37
C TRP A 253 -9.40 -6.46 -9.39
N ARG A 254 -10.68 -6.81 -9.57
CA ARG A 254 -11.63 -5.96 -10.29
C ARG A 254 -12.10 -4.80 -9.41
N GLN A 255 -12.47 -3.68 -10.01
CA GLN A 255 -13.05 -2.58 -9.28
C GLN A 255 -14.28 -3.04 -8.50
N GLY A 256 -14.40 -2.58 -7.25
CA GLY A 256 -15.50 -2.96 -6.36
C GLY A 256 -15.32 -4.34 -5.70
N ALA A 257 -14.41 -5.19 -6.17
CA ALA A 257 -14.06 -6.46 -5.53
C ALA A 257 -13.03 -6.26 -4.40
N GLY A 258 -13.07 -5.12 -3.70
CA GLY A 258 -12.11 -4.75 -2.65
C GLY A 258 -12.18 -5.60 -1.38
N GLN A 259 -13.10 -6.57 -1.34
CA GLN A 259 -13.12 -7.67 -0.39
C GLN A 259 -13.07 -8.99 -1.15
N GLY A 260 -12.17 -9.88 -0.74
CA GLY A 260 -12.06 -11.25 -1.24
C GLY A 260 -10.83 -11.52 -2.11
N GLU A 261 -10.80 -12.76 -2.58
CA GLU A 261 -9.70 -13.35 -3.34
C GLU A 261 -9.27 -12.47 -4.53
N PRO A 262 -7.95 -12.35 -4.79
CA PRO A 262 -7.46 -11.79 -6.04
C PRO A 262 -8.15 -12.38 -7.28
N ALA A 263 -8.46 -11.53 -8.26
CA ALA A 263 -8.98 -12.00 -9.55
C ALA A 263 -7.91 -12.70 -10.40
N GLY A 264 -6.62 -12.46 -10.10
CA GLY A 264 -5.50 -13.18 -10.69
C GLY A 264 -4.15 -12.73 -10.14
N ASN A 265 -3.11 -13.48 -10.49
CA ASN A 265 -1.71 -13.15 -10.19
C ASN A 265 -1.03 -12.47 -11.38
N TRP A 266 -0.01 -11.68 -11.09
CA TRP A 266 0.85 -11.04 -12.08
C TRP A 266 2.31 -11.32 -11.78
N ASP A 267 2.98 -12.05 -12.65
CA ASP A 267 4.42 -12.27 -12.56
C ASP A 267 5.09 -11.58 -13.75
N GLY A 268 6.23 -10.95 -13.49
CA GLY A 268 6.96 -10.21 -14.51
C GLY A 268 8.46 -10.37 -14.39
N LYS A 269 9.15 -10.45 -15.53
CA LYS A 269 10.61 -10.46 -15.63
C LYS A 269 11.08 -9.39 -16.60
N LYS A 270 12.00 -8.53 -16.15
CA LYS A 270 12.58 -7.46 -16.97
C LYS A 270 13.37 -8.09 -18.11
N ILE A 271 13.00 -7.71 -19.34
CA ILE A 271 13.67 -8.13 -20.56
C ILE A 271 14.46 -6.99 -21.22
N ALA A 272 14.10 -5.73 -20.92
CA ALA A 272 14.83 -4.56 -21.41
C ALA A 272 14.82 -3.42 -20.37
N GLY A 273 15.91 -2.64 -20.32
CA GLY A 273 15.97 -1.40 -19.55
C GLY A 273 15.19 -0.25 -20.21
N ASP A 274 15.03 -0.31 -21.53
CA ASP A 274 14.18 0.62 -22.26
C ASP A 274 12.72 0.36 -21.92
N VAL A 275 11.99 1.45 -21.65
CA VAL A 275 10.58 1.40 -21.26
C VAL A 275 9.72 0.80 -22.36
N GLY A 276 10.08 1.01 -23.64
CA GLY A 276 9.20 0.72 -24.76
C GLY A 276 8.01 1.69 -24.82
N SER A 277 6.96 1.31 -25.53
CA SER A 277 5.74 2.10 -25.71
C SER A 277 4.58 1.22 -26.15
N CYS A 278 3.36 1.62 -25.83
CA CYS A 278 2.16 1.10 -26.47
C CYS A 278 1.47 2.21 -27.28
N PRO A 279 0.76 1.90 -28.39
CA PRO A 279 0.05 2.90 -29.19
C PRO A 279 -1.00 3.72 -28.40
N HIS A 280 -1.61 3.11 -27.39
CA HIS A 280 -2.67 3.69 -26.55
C HIS A 280 -2.16 4.47 -25.33
N TRP A 281 -0.84 4.45 -25.06
CA TRP A 281 -0.25 5.07 -23.89
C TRP A 281 0.44 6.39 -24.21
N ALA A 282 0.17 7.43 -23.42
CA ALA A 282 0.77 8.75 -23.59
C ALA A 282 2.29 8.81 -23.28
N GLY A 283 2.87 7.73 -22.72
CA GLY A 283 4.31 7.59 -22.53
C GLY A 283 4.91 8.28 -21.31
N SER A 284 4.14 9.07 -20.55
CA SER A 284 4.57 9.70 -19.29
C SER A 284 3.41 9.94 -18.32
N VAL A 285 3.73 10.16 -17.03
CA VAL A 285 2.73 10.50 -16.01
C VAL A 285 2.06 11.84 -16.35
N GLY A 286 2.81 12.89 -16.73
CA GLY A 286 2.22 14.16 -17.13
C GLY A 286 1.34 14.07 -18.39
N GLY A 287 1.73 13.23 -19.36
CA GLY A 287 0.93 12.98 -20.56
C GLY A 287 -0.39 12.26 -20.25
N GLU A 288 -0.35 11.30 -19.33
CA GLU A 288 -1.53 10.62 -18.81
C GLU A 288 -2.48 11.59 -18.11
N LEU A 289 -1.96 12.40 -17.18
CA LEU A 289 -2.75 13.41 -16.46
C LEU A 289 -3.40 14.38 -17.43
N ARG A 290 -2.66 14.86 -18.45
CA ARG A 290 -3.22 15.72 -19.50
C ARG A 290 -4.37 15.01 -20.24
N ARG A 291 -4.20 13.74 -20.61
CA ARG A 291 -5.24 12.97 -21.30
C ARG A 291 -6.50 12.86 -20.46
N GLN A 292 -6.39 12.40 -19.21
CA GLN A 292 -7.51 12.23 -18.28
C GLN A 292 -8.23 13.57 -17.99
N LEU A 293 -7.49 14.65 -17.73
CA LEU A 293 -8.08 15.97 -17.51
C LEU A 293 -8.75 16.55 -18.78
N SER A 294 -8.29 16.14 -19.96
CA SER A 294 -8.90 16.56 -21.23
C SER A 294 -10.22 15.83 -21.48
N SER A 295 -10.22 14.50 -21.33
CA SER A 295 -11.36 13.62 -21.62
C SER A 295 -12.40 13.58 -20.50
N GLU A 296 -11.96 13.37 -19.26
CA GLU A 296 -12.81 13.08 -18.11
C GLU A 296 -12.97 14.29 -17.18
N LYS A 297 -12.16 15.34 -17.38
CA LYS A 297 -12.03 16.50 -16.48
C LYS A 297 -11.62 16.14 -15.05
N ARG A 298 -11.24 14.91 -14.77
CA ARG A 298 -10.74 14.43 -13.48
C ARG A 298 -9.55 13.51 -13.70
N ALA A 299 -8.55 13.62 -12.85
CA ALA A 299 -7.40 12.72 -12.85
C ALA A 299 -6.94 12.46 -11.42
N ARG A 300 -6.60 11.21 -11.11
CA ARG A 300 -6.01 10.86 -9.82
C ARG A 300 -4.50 11.07 -9.86
N LEU A 301 -3.98 11.76 -8.85
CA LEU A 301 -2.55 12.00 -8.71
C LEU A 301 -1.93 10.91 -7.82
N TYR A 302 -1.24 9.98 -8.44
CA TYR A 302 -0.53 8.90 -7.74
C TYR A 302 0.86 9.34 -7.28
N GLY A 303 1.41 8.65 -6.28
CA GLY A 303 2.80 8.88 -5.82
C GLY A 303 2.99 10.09 -4.90
N ILE A 304 1.93 10.81 -4.54
CA ILE A 304 1.99 11.86 -3.52
C ILE A 304 1.95 11.23 -2.14
N LEU A 305 3.10 11.25 -1.46
CA LEU A 305 3.29 10.75 -0.11
C LEU A 305 3.35 11.92 0.88
N PHE A 306 2.69 11.73 2.01
CA PHE A 306 2.72 12.65 3.15
C PHE A 306 3.29 11.92 4.36
N ASP A 307 3.86 12.67 5.31
CA ASP A 307 4.19 12.11 6.62
C ASP A 307 2.92 11.63 7.33
N PHE A 308 3.07 10.66 8.24
CA PHE A 308 1.93 10.08 8.96
C PHE A 308 1.15 11.16 9.69
N ASN A 309 -0.17 11.16 9.50
CA ASN A 309 -1.09 12.15 10.06
C ASN A 309 -0.64 13.61 9.82
N SER A 310 -0.06 13.88 8.65
CA SER A 310 0.49 15.18 8.29
C SER A 310 0.12 15.58 6.86
N ALA A 311 0.25 16.88 6.60
CA ALA A 311 0.18 17.49 5.27
C ALA A 311 1.58 17.86 4.72
N VAL A 312 2.65 17.49 5.43
CA VAL A 312 4.03 17.64 4.95
C VAL A 312 4.26 16.66 3.80
N ILE A 313 4.49 17.20 2.60
CA ILE A 313 4.80 16.42 1.40
C ILE A 313 6.21 15.85 1.53
N ARG A 314 6.33 14.54 1.38
CA ARG A 314 7.60 13.84 1.38
C ARG A 314 8.43 14.17 0.13
N PRO A 315 9.76 14.37 0.22
CA PRO A 315 10.62 14.72 -0.92
C PRO A 315 10.48 13.79 -2.13
N GLU A 316 10.16 12.52 -1.90
CA GLU A 316 9.97 11.49 -2.92
C GLU A 316 8.79 11.79 -3.86
N SER A 317 7.84 12.64 -3.44
CA SER A 317 6.69 13.08 -4.22
C SER A 317 7.00 14.23 -5.19
N LYS A 318 8.15 14.89 -5.06
CA LYS A 318 8.48 16.07 -5.88
C LYS A 318 8.49 15.78 -7.39
N PRO A 319 9.06 14.67 -7.88
CA PRO A 319 9.08 14.38 -9.32
C PRO A 319 7.68 14.31 -9.95
N VAL A 320 6.67 13.79 -9.24
CA VAL A 320 5.30 13.75 -9.76
C VAL A 320 4.61 15.12 -9.69
N LEU A 321 4.91 15.95 -8.69
CA LEU A 321 4.44 17.32 -8.66
C LEU A 321 5.06 18.17 -9.78
N ASP A 322 6.30 17.87 -10.15
CA ASP A 322 6.99 18.53 -11.28
C ASP A 322 6.35 18.15 -12.63
N GLU A 323 5.83 16.93 -12.79
CA GLU A 323 5.01 16.54 -13.96
C GLU A 323 3.71 17.34 -14.04
N VAL A 324 3.03 17.56 -12.89
CA VAL A 324 1.83 18.41 -12.81
C VAL A 324 2.17 19.86 -13.19
N LEU A 325 3.29 20.39 -12.69
CA LEU A 325 3.80 21.71 -13.07
C LEU A 325 4.05 21.81 -14.59
N GLY A 326 4.74 20.82 -15.16
CA GLY A 326 5.01 20.76 -16.60
C GLY A 326 3.73 20.78 -17.44
N MET A 327 2.73 20.00 -17.02
CA MET A 327 1.41 19.98 -17.65
C MET A 327 0.70 21.34 -17.53
N LEU A 328 0.63 21.94 -16.33
CA LEU A 328 -0.03 23.24 -16.11
C LEU A 328 0.64 24.41 -16.85
N ARG A 329 1.95 24.32 -17.10
CA ARG A 329 2.70 25.29 -17.93
C ARG A 329 2.34 25.14 -19.41
N SER A 330 2.16 23.91 -19.89
CA SER A 330 1.71 23.66 -21.27
C SER A 330 0.25 24.01 -21.51
N GLU A 331 -0.56 24.07 -20.45
CA GLU A 331 -2.01 24.32 -20.52
C GLU A 331 -2.38 25.61 -19.77
N PRO A 332 -1.95 26.80 -20.21
CA PRO A 332 -2.09 28.06 -19.45
C PRO A 332 -3.54 28.46 -19.17
N GLY A 333 -4.49 27.98 -19.98
CA GLY A 333 -5.92 28.24 -19.80
C GLY A 333 -6.63 27.32 -18.81
N TRP A 334 -5.98 26.26 -18.32
CA TRP A 334 -6.62 25.33 -17.40
C TRP A 334 -6.69 25.90 -15.98
N GLN A 335 -7.89 25.79 -15.40
CA GLN A 335 -8.18 26.02 -14.00
C GLN A 335 -8.52 24.68 -13.36
N LEU A 336 -7.87 24.37 -12.24
CA LEU A 336 -8.01 23.09 -11.55
C LEU A 336 -8.48 23.30 -10.11
N THR A 337 -9.33 22.40 -9.63
CA THR A 337 -9.56 22.15 -8.21
C THR A 337 -8.74 20.94 -7.79
N ILE A 338 -7.92 21.10 -6.75
CA ILE A 338 -7.16 20.03 -6.12
C ILE A 338 -8.01 19.48 -4.98
N GLU A 339 -8.41 18.22 -5.08
CA GLU A 339 -9.26 17.55 -4.11
C GLU A 339 -8.42 16.62 -3.23
N GLY A 340 -8.49 16.79 -1.92
CA GLY A 340 -7.84 15.91 -0.95
C GLY A 340 -8.84 14.93 -0.35
N HIS A 341 -8.39 13.70 -0.11
CA HIS A 341 -9.19 12.63 0.48
C HIS A 341 -8.39 11.83 1.52
N THR A 342 -9.08 11.29 2.52
CA THR A 342 -8.55 10.35 3.52
C THR A 342 -9.27 9.00 3.41
N ASP A 343 -8.76 8.01 4.13
CA ASP A 343 -9.56 6.86 4.52
C ASP A 343 -10.50 7.21 5.70
N ALA A 344 -11.27 6.23 6.16
CA ALA A 344 -12.23 6.38 7.26
C ALA A 344 -11.61 6.14 8.65
N VAL A 345 -10.28 6.16 8.79
CA VAL A 345 -9.63 5.96 10.09
C VAL A 345 -9.52 7.30 10.82
N GLY A 346 -10.06 7.36 12.04
CA GLY A 346 -10.08 8.58 12.86
C GLY A 346 -11.43 9.28 12.83
N SER A 347 -11.49 10.52 13.34
CA SER A 347 -12.71 11.31 13.37
C SER A 347 -12.91 12.07 12.06
N GLU A 348 -14.15 12.15 11.58
CA GLU A 348 -14.54 12.87 10.36
C GLU A 348 -13.98 14.31 10.30
N ASP A 349 -14.12 15.11 11.37
CA ASP A 349 -13.62 16.50 11.42
C ASP A 349 -12.10 16.59 11.20
N ARG A 350 -11.36 15.64 11.76
CA ARG A 350 -9.90 15.55 11.60
C ARG A 350 -9.56 15.16 10.17
N ASN A 351 -10.28 14.20 9.60
CA ASN A 351 -10.09 13.73 8.23
C ASN A 351 -10.41 14.83 7.21
N GLN A 352 -11.48 15.59 7.46
CA GLN A 352 -11.84 16.77 6.69
C GLN A 352 -10.72 17.82 6.73
N THR A 353 -10.24 18.16 7.93
CA THR A 353 -9.14 19.12 8.11
C THR A 353 -7.85 18.66 7.42
N LEU A 354 -7.45 17.40 7.62
CA LEU A 354 -6.22 16.83 7.06
C LEU A 354 -6.26 16.80 5.53
N SER A 355 -7.40 16.38 4.95
CA SER A 355 -7.56 16.35 3.51
C SER A 355 -7.47 17.74 2.87
N GLN A 356 -8.06 18.77 3.50
CA GLN A 356 -7.96 20.16 3.07
C GLN A 356 -6.50 20.64 3.10
N GLN A 357 -5.80 20.40 4.22
CA GLN A 357 -4.40 20.79 4.36
C GLN A 357 -3.48 20.11 3.32
N ARG A 358 -3.76 18.85 2.98
CA ARG A 358 -3.02 18.13 1.93
C ARG A 358 -3.25 18.73 0.54
N ALA A 359 -4.49 19.10 0.21
CA ALA A 359 -4.80 19.80 -1.03
C ALA A 359 -4.10 21.18 -1.10
N GLU A 360 -4.10 21.92 0.02
CA GLU A 360 -3.40 23.19 0.15
C GLU A 360 -1.88 23.07 0.03
N ALA A 361 -1.29 22.02 0.59
CA ALA A 361 0.15 21.75 0.44
C ALA A 361 0.53 21.50 -1.03
N VAL A 362 -0.29 20.73 -1.76
CA VAL A 362 -0.09 20.51 -3.21
C VAL A 362 -0.23 21.83 -3.97
N LYS A 363 -1.26 22.63 -3.68
CA LYS A 363 -1.41 23.97 -4.29
C LYS A 363 -0.20 24.85 -4.03
N ALA A 364 0.27 24.91 -2.78
CA ALA A 364 1.41 25.73 -2.40
C ALA A 364 2.66 25.34 -3.19
N TYR A 365 2.92 24.03 -3.35
CA TYR A 365 4.02 23.55 -4.19
C TYR A 365 3.89 24.02 -5.65
N LEU A 366 2.69 23.91 -6.23
CA LEU A 366 2.46 24.31 -7.62
C LEU A 366 2.60 25.84 -7.83
N VAL A 367 2.16 26.62 -6.86
CA VAL A 367 2.29 28.09 -6.88
C VAL A 367 3.76 28.51 -6.73
N ASP A 368 4.52 27.87 -5.84
CA ASP A 368 5.96 28.09 -5.70
C ASP A 368 6.71 27.75 -7.02
N GLY A 369 6.23 26.72 -7.73
CA GLY A 369 6.68 26.38 -9.09
C GLY A 369 6.24 27.36 -10.20
N GLY A 370 5.56 28.46 -9.87
CA GLY A 370 5.20 29.54 -10.79
C GLY A 370 3.83 29.43 -11.45
N VAL A 371 2.95 28.54 -11.00
CA VAL A 371 1.54 28.52 -11.45
C VAL A 371 0.78 29.64 -10.74
N ASP A 372 0.01 30.42 -11.48
CA ASP A 372 -0.86 31.46 -10.89
C ASP A 372 -1.85 30.81 -9.90
N ALA A 373 -1.84 31.30 -8.65
CA ALA A 373 -2.71 30.82 -7.59
C ALA A 373 -4.21 30.97 -7.93
N ALA A 374 -4.58 31.91 -8.80
CA ALA A 374 -5.96 32.08 -9.28
C ALA A 374 -6.44 30.91 -10.15
N ARG A 375 -5.52 30.12 -10.73
CA ARG A 375 -5.84 28.93 -11.53
C ARG A 375 -6.11 27.69 -10.68
N LEU A 376 -5.86 27.76 -9.37
CA LEU A 376 -5.89 26.60 -8.48
C LEU A 376 -6.86 26.84 -7.31
N ALA A 377 -7.88 26.00 -7.22
CA ALA A 377 -8.74 25.86 -6.04
C ALA A 377 -8.34 24.60 -5.25
N THR A 378 -8.76 24.52 -3.98
CA THR A 378 -8.50 23.39 -3.09
C THR A 378 -9.74 23.03 -2.30
N THR A 379 -10.05 21.73 -2.21
CA THR A 379 -11.18 21.22 -1.44
C THR A 379 -10.78 19.92 -0.74
N GLY A 380 -10.91 19.85 0.57
CA GLY A 380 -10.87 18.61 1.34
C GLY A 380 -12.23 17.93 1.33
N PHE A 381 -12.24 16.61 1.23
CA PHE A 381 -13.45 15.78 1.36
C PHE A 381 -13.41 14.82 2.55
N GLY A 382 -12.29 14.76 3.28
CA GLY A 382 -12.05 13.72 4.27
C GLY A 382 -12.33 12.34 3.69
N GLU A 383 -13.13 11.56 4.40
CA GLU A 383 -13.56 10.20 4.02
C GLU A 383 -14.87 10.16 3.22
N SER A 384 -15.51 11.30 2.95
CA SER A 384 -16.87 11.37 2.38
C SER A 384 -17.01 10.89 0.92
N LYS A 385 -15.88 10.71 0.22
CA LYS A 385 -15.84 10.25 -1.17
C LYS A 385 -14.87 9.07 -1.33
N PRO A 386 -15.20 7.89 -0.78
CA PRO A 386 -14.37 6.71 -0.95
C PRO A 386 -14.44 6.21 -2.39
N VAL A 387 -13.32 5.71 -2.90
CA VAL A 387 -13.20 5.03 -4.20
C VAL A 387 -12.98 3.53 -4.04
N ALA A 388 -12.76 3.09 -2.80
CA ALA A 388 -12.58 1.71 -2.41
C ALA A 388 -13.05 1.50 -0.97
N ASP A 389 -13.13 0.24 -0.55
CA ASP A 389 -13.61 -0.12 0.78
C ASP A 389 -12.63 0.31 1.88
N ASN A 390 -13.13 0.91 2.97
CA ASN A 390 -12.29 1.27 4.11
C ASN A 390 -12.01 0.11 5.06
N ALA A 391 -12.66 -1.04 4.89
CA ALA A 391 -12.42 -2.25 5.67
C ALA A 391 -10.99 -2.81 5.43
N THR A 392 -10.47 -2.68 4.21
CA THR A 392 -9.16 -3.25 3.81
C THR A 392 -8.08 -2.18 3.72
N GLU A 393 -6.80 -2.52 3.94
CA GLU A 393 -5.71 -1.54 3.90
C GLU A 393 -5.47 -0.97 2.49
N LEU A 394 -5.73 -1.76 1.44
CA LEU A 394 -5.62 -1.39 0.04
C LEU A 394 -6.71 -0.39 -0.30
N GLY A 395 -7.93 -0.63 0.13
CA GLY A 395 -9.01 0.31 -0.13
C GLY A 395 -8.81 1.61 0.66
N ARG A 396 -8.33 1.54 1.91
CA ARG A 396 -7.88 2.73 2.66
C ARG A 396 -6.74 3.48 1.94
N ALA A 397 -5.70 2.78 1.48
CA ALA A 397 -4.62 3.36 0.70
C ALA A 397 -5.11 3.98 -0.61
N GLN A 398 -6.11 3.38 -1.24
CA GLN A 398 -6.75 3.97 -2.41
C GLN A 398 -7.56 5.22 -2.06
N ASN A 399 -8.22 5.26 -0.90
CA ASN A 399 -8.98 6.42 -0.43
C ASN A 399 -8.09 7.59 -0.01
N ARG A 400 -6.91 7.33 0.57
CA ARG A 400 -5.86 8.32 0.84
C ARG A 400 -5.23 8.83 -0.47
N ARG A 401 -5.85 9.83 -1.10
CA ARG A 401 -5.47 10.30 -2.44
C ARG A 401 -5.65 11.80 -2.62
N VAL A 402 -5.03 12.29 -3.68
CA VAL A 402 -5.27 13.63 -4.24
C VAL A 402 -5.80 13.47 -5.67
N GLU A 403 -6.81 14.25 -6.02
CA GLU A 403 -7.37 14.30 -7.37
C GLU A 403 -7.30 15.72 -7.93
N LEU A 404 -7.13 15.83 -9.24
CA LEU A 404 -7.18 17.08 -9.97
C LEU A 404 -8.48 17.12 -10.76
N VAL A 405 -9.21 18.23 -10.69
CA VAL A 405 -10.49 18.42 -11.39
C VAL A 405 -10.41 19.67 -12.24
N ARG A 406 -10.57 19.54 -13.55
CA ARG A 406 -10.59 20.67 -14.47
C ARG A 406 -11.96 21.33 -14.51
N GLN A 407 -11.98 22.64 -14.31
CA GLN A 407 -13.20 23.47 -14.30
C GLN A 407 -13.78 23.65 -15.71
#